data_AF-A0A1I0ELX2-F1
#
_entry.id   AF-A0A1I0ELX2-F1
#
_cell.length_a   1.000
_cell.length_b   1.000
_cell.length_c   1.000
_cell.angle_alpha   90.00
_cell.angle_beta   90.00
_cell.angle_gamma   90.00
#
_symmetry.space_group_name_H-M   'P 1'
#
loop_
_entity.id
_entity.type
_entity.pdbx_description
1 polymer ?
#
loop_
_entity_poly.entity_id
_entity_poly.type
_entity_poly.pdbx_seq_one_letter_code
_entity_poly.pdbx_strand_id
1 'polypeptide(L)'
;MLRLLLRDALVWGALGLLMWLAASKVPPAFQLRAYQGIMPFIVLTMVSVYGNNLGLVPWLFDRGRYGWYALALLLWMLLLHAVGQFIWPTVYARSIMQPGSNSLFTMLVALGLLLLWRTVTQRRQLLRRQLLEREQQLRLLEAQVNPHFLFNTLNSLYALSLTQSPQTPDMLLALAGLMRYQLPPQYRRPPRPRCCCATAPPPTACHSPIFCGSKRTVTT
;
A
#
# COMPACT_ATOMS: atom_id res chain seq x y z
N MET A 1 -0.69 -4.50 18.80
CA MET A 1 -0.55 -5.80 19.50
C MET A 1 -1.85 -6.60 19.47
N LEU A 2 -2.98 -6.06 19.97
CA LEU A 2 -4.28 -6.76 20.00
C LEU A 2 -4.75 -7.30 18.64
N ARG A 3 -4.73 -6.50 17.57
CA ARG A 3 -5.13 -6.94 16.22
C ARG A 3 -4.27 -8.05 15.62
N LEU A 4 -3.00 -8.15 16.04
CA LEU A 4 -2.08 -9.20 15.60
C LEU A 4 -2.44 -10.52 16.28
N LEU A 5 -2.58 -10.49 17.61
CA LEU A 5 -2.98 -11.63 18.42
C LEU A 5 -4.35 -12.19 18.00
N LEU A 6 -5.31 -11.33 17.70
CA LEU A 6 -6.67 -11.72 17.29
C LEU A 6 -6.67 -12.44 15.94
N ARG A 7 -5.88 -11.94 14.98
CA ARG A 7 -5.69 -12.60 13.68
C ARG A 7 -4.99 -13.95 13.85
N ASP A 8 -3.92 -13.99 14.62
CA ASP A 8 -3.13 -15.21 14.76
C ASP A 8 -3.93 -16.28 15.53
N ALA A 9 -4.77 -15.88 16.50
CA ALA A 9 -5.73 -16.76 17.17
C ALA A 9 -6.76 -17.37 16.21
N LEU A 10 -7.25 -16.60 15.22
CA LEU A 10 -8.15 -17.12 14.18
C LEU A 10 -7.45 -18.17 13.30
N VAL A 11 -6.19 -17.92 12.91
CA VAL A 11 -5.41 -18.85 12.07
C VAL A 11 -5.17 -20.16 12.80
N TRP A 12 -4.70 -20.10 14.05
CA TRP A 12 -4.45 -21.29 14.86
C TRP A 12 -5.74 -22.02 15.25
N GLY A 13 -6.82 -21.29 15.53
CA GLY A 13 -8.14 -21.86 15.79
C GLY A 13 -8.69 -22.61 14.56
N ALA A 14 -8.57 -22.02 13.37
CA ALA A 14 -8.99 -22.67 12.12
C ALA A 14 -8.16 -23.91 11.80
N LEU A 15 -6.83 -23.84 11.97
CA LEU A 15 -5.94 -24.99 11.78
C LEU A 15 -6.25 -26.12 12.77
N GLY A 16 -6.43 -25.79 14.05
CA GLY A 16 -6.81 -26.74 15.08
C GLY A 16 -8.16 -27.41 14.80
N LEU A 17 -9.16 -26.62 14.38
CA LEU A 17 -10.48 -27.14 13.99
C LEU A 17 -10.37 -28.09 12.78
N LEU A 18 -9.62 -27.72 11.75
CA LEU A 18 -9.42 -28.55 10.56
C LEU A 18 -8.74 -29.87 10.90
N MET A 19 -7.70 -29.84 11.75
CA MET A 19 -7.02 -31.06 12.18
C MET A 19 -7.90 -31.92 13.11
N TRP A 20 -8.75 -31.31 13.94
CA TRP A 20 -9.73 -32.03 14.76
C TRP A 20 -10.78 -32.73 13.90
N LEU A 21 -11.33 -32.04 12.89
CA LEU A 21 -12.25 -32.64 11.91
C LEU A 21 -11.58 -33.80 11.15
N ALA A 22 -10.32 -33.65 10.73
CA ALA A 22 -9.57 -34.72 10.08
C ALA A 22 -9.38 -35.92 11.02
N ALA A 23 -9.04 -35.70 12.29
CA ALA A 23 -8.88 -36.75 13.28
C ALA A 23 -10.19 -37.51 13.57
N SER A 24 -11.34 -36.82 13.52
CA SER A 24 -12.67 -37.44 13.69
C SER A 24 -13.01 -38.50 12.63
N LYS A 25 -12.37 -38.44 11.45
CA LYS A 25 -12.56 -39.41 10.36
C LYS A 25 -11.69 -40.66 10.51
N VAL A 26 -10.74 -40.66 11.45
CA VAL A 26 -9.87 -41.80 11.74
C VAL A 26 -10.68 -42.85 12.53
N PRO A 27 -10.49 -44.17 12.26
CA PRO A 27 -11.18 -45.21 13.02
C PRO A 27 -10.97 -45.07 14.53
N PRO A 28 -11.98 -45.35 15.37
CA PRO A 28 -11.94 -45.08 16.81
C PRO A 28 -10.70 -45.65 17.52
N ALA A 29 -10.24 -46.83 17.09
CA ALA A 29 -9.05 -47.50 17.61
C ALA A 29 -7.74 -46.68 17.49
N PHE A 30 -7.68 -45.73 16.55
CA PHE A 30 -6.50 -44.90 16.28
C PHE A 30 -6.69 -43.42 16.64
N GLN A 31 -7.91 -42.98 17.01
CA GLN A 31 -8.21 -41.58 17.29
C GLN A 31 -7.36 -41.00 18.44
N LEU A 32 -7.20 -41.74 19.54
CA LEU A 32 -6.38 -41.28 20.67
C LEU A 32 -4.92 -41.03 20.25
N ARG A 33 -4.34 -41.95 19.45
CA ARG A 33 -2.97 -41.79 18.92
C ARG A 33 -2.87 -40.62 17.93
N ALA A 34 -3.91 -40.40 17.13
CA ALA A 34 -3.97 -39.26 16.23
C ALA A 34 -3.98 -37.93 17.00
N TYR A 35 -4.78 -37.81 18.06
CA TYR A 35 -4.79 -36.61 18.91
C TYR A 35 -3.49 -36.39 19.67
N GLN A 36 -2.88 -37.45 20.21
CA GLN A 36 -1.54 -37.43 20.81
C GLN A 36 -0.45 -37.01 19.82
N GLY A 37 -0.67 -37.18 18.51
CA GLY A 37 0.20 -36.67 17.45
C GLY A 37 -0.03 -35.18 17.15
N ILE A 38 -1.27 -34.81 16.91
CA ILE A 38 -1.67 -33.51 16.37
C ILE A 38 -1.46 -32.37 17.36
N MET A 39 -1.86 -32.56 18.62
CA MET A 39 -1.82 -31.48 19.62
C MET A 39 -0.40 -30.99 19.92
N PRO A 40 0.58 -31.86 20.24
CA PRO A 40 1.96 -31.40 20.43
C PRO A 40 2.58 -30.82 19.15
N PHE A 41 2.14 -31.23 17.96
CA PHE A 41 2.61 -30.66 16.70
C PHE A 41 2.16 -29.21 16.52
N ILE A 42 0.89 -28.91 16.83
CA ILE A 42 0.36 -27.54 16.83
C ILE A 42 1.11 -26.68 17.85
N VAL A 43 1.34 -27.20 19.06
CA VAL A 43 2.08 -26.46 20.10
C VAL A 43 3.52 -26.19 19.67
N LEU A 44 4.22 -27.19 19.13
CA LEU A 44 5.62 -27.04 18.69
C LEU A 44 5.75 -26.03 17.53
N THR A 45 4.82 -26.05 16.58
CA THR A 45 4.79 -25.07 15.48
C THR A 45 4.46 -23.67 15.99
N MET A 46 3.58 -23.55 16.99
CA MET A 46 3.29 -22.28 17.66
C MET A 46 4.55 -21.70 18.34
N VAL A 47 5.25 -22.52 19.14
CA VAL A 47 6.51 -22.14 19.80
C VAL A 47 7.56 -21.73 18.77
N SER A 48 7.68 -22.47 17.67
CA SER A 48 8.62 -22.16 16.59
C SER A 48 8.39 -20.77 15.99
N VAL A 49 7.14 -20.47 15.63
CA VAL A 49 6.75 -19.22 14.97
C VAL A 49 6.91 -18.04 15.91
N TYR A 50 6.39 -18.12 17.14
CA TYR A 50 6.45 -16.99 18.07
C TYR A 50 7.84 -16.81 18.69
N GLY A 51 8.58 -17.89 18.96
CA GLY A 51 9.97 -17.81 19.43
C GLY A 51 10.89 -17.09 18.44
N ASN A 52 10.72 -17.36 17.15
CA ASN A 52 11.44 -16.65 16.10
C ASN A 52 10.99 -15.17 16.01
N ASN A 53 9.68 -14.92 15.93
CA ASN A 53 9.12 -13.59 15.69
C ASN A 53 9.28 -12.60 16.84
N LEU A 54 9.09 -13.05 18.08
CA LEU A 54 9.14 -12.20 19.27
C LEU A 54 10.53 -12.17 19.89
N GLY A 55 11.38 -13.19 19.62
CA GLY A 55 12.72 -13.32 20.16
C GLY A 55 13.81 -13.04 19.13
N LEU A 56 14.12 -14.03 18.28
CA LEU A 56 15.30 -13.99 17.38
C LEU A 56 15.28 -12.79 16.43
N VAL A 57 14.11 -12.49 15.87
CA VAL A 57 13.93 -11.41 14.89
C VAL A 57 14.21 -10.02 15.49
N PRO A 58 13.52 -9.55 16.54
CA PRO A 58 13.81 -8.24 17.11
C PRO A 58 15.19 -8.17 17.76
N TRP A 59 15.73 -9.28 18.26
CA TRP A 59 17.00 -9.29 18.98
C TRP A 59 18.23 -9.28 18.04
N LEU A 60 18.18 -9.99 16.91
CA LEU A 60 19.31 -10.10 15.97
C LEU A 60 19.03 -9.49 14.60
N PHE A 61 17.91 -9.86 13.97
CA PHE A 61 17.62 -9.48 12.59
C PHE A 61 17.39 -7.97 12.46
N ASP A 62 16.55 -7.40 13.34
CA ASP A 62 16.25 -5.96 13.33
C ASP A 62 17.45 -5.11 13.79
N ARG A 63 18.47 -5.72 14.41
CA ARG A 63 19.75 -5.08 14.77
C ARG A 63 20.84 -5.23 13.70
N GLY A 64 20.53 -5.80 12.53
CA GLY A 64 21.47 -5.97 11.42
C GLY A 64 22.52 -7.08 11.62
N ARG A 65 22.38 -7.93 12.64
CA ARG A 65 23.32 -9.02 12.95
C ARG A 65 22.93 -10.32 12.21
N TYR A 66 22.95 -10.30 10.88
CA TYR A 66 22.41 -11.41 10.06
C TYR A 66 23.17 -12.74 10.20
N GLY A 67 24.50 -12.71 10.36
CA GLY A 67 25.28 -13.95 10.54
C GLY A 67 24.93 -14.69 11.82
N TRP A 68 24.83 -13.96 12.94
CA TRP A 68 24.35 -14.51 14.20
C TRP A 68 22.89 -14.97 14.10
N TYR A 69 22.06 -14.28 13.31
CA TYR A 69 20.66 -14.67 13.13
C TYR A 69 20.56 -16.01 12.41
N ALA A 70 21.36 -16.22 11.36
CA ALA A 70 21.42 -17.49 10.65
C ALA A 70 21.85 -18.63 11.57
N LEU A 71 22.87 -18.41 12.41
CA LEU A 71 23.31 -19.41 13.40
C LEU A 71 22.23 -19.70 14.46
N ALA A 72 21.64 -18.65 15.05
CA ALA A 72 20.58 -18.79 16.04
C ALA A 72 19.34 -19.49 15.47
N LEU A 73 18.97 -19.20 14.22
CA LEU A 73 17.88 -19.86 13.52
C LEU A 73 18.17 -21.34 13.28
N LEU A 74 19.39 -21.68 12.87
CA LEU A 74 19.82 -23.07 12.68
C LEU A 74 19.78 -23.85 13.98
N LEU A 75 20.29 -23.27 15.08
CA LEU A 75 20.23 -23.87 16.42
C LEU A 75 18.79 -24.03 16.90
N TRP A 76 17.94 -23.03 16.67
CA TRP A 76 16.52 -23.08 17.01
C TRP A 76 15.78 -24.19 16.26
N MET A 77 16.08 -24.36 14.96
CA MET A 77 15.55 -25.46 14.16
C MET A 77 16.02 -26.83 14.66
N LEU A 78 17.31 -26.96 14.98
CA LEU A 78 17.89 -28.21 15.47
C LEU A 78 17.30 -28.61 16.83
N LEU A 79 17.12 -27.63 17.72
CA LEU A 79 16.48 -27.81 19.02
C LEU A 79 15.04 -28.32 18.88
N LEU A 80 14.22 -27.65 18.06
CA LEU A 80 12.82 -28.06 17.88
C LEU A 80 12.70 -29.42 17.19
N HIS A 81 13.61 -29.75 16.28
CA HIS A 81 13.68 -31.07 15.67
C HIS A 81 13.99 -32.15 16.71
N ALA A 82 15.00 -31.93 17.56
CA ALA A 82 15.35 -32.86 18.64
C ALA A 82 14.19 -33.05 19.64
N VAL A 83 13.53 -31.95 20.02
CA VAL A 83 12.32 -31.99 20.87
C VAL A 83 11.20 -32.79 20.19
N GLY A 84 11.00 -32.61 18.88
CA GLY A 84 10.04 -33.40 18.12
C GLY A 84 10.34 -34.90 18.15
N GLN A 85 11.60 -35.30 17.91
CA GLN A 85 12.00 -36.72 17.96
C GLN A 85 11.76 -37.33 19.35
N PHE A 86 11.96 -36.55 20.42
CA PHE A 86 11.69 -36.99 21.79
C PHE A 86 10.19 -37.15 22.09
N ILE A 87 9.33 -36.28 21.54
CA ILE A 87 7.88 -36.33 21.76
C ILE A 87 7.21 -37.48 20.97
N TRP A 88 7.74 -37.83 19.79
CA TRP A 88 7.15 -38.88 18.92
C TRP A 88 8.05 -40.11 18.68
N PRO A 89 8.53 -40.82 19.71
CA PRO A 89 9.48 -41.92 19.52
C PRO A 89 8.84 -43.19 18.93
N THR A 90 7.52 -43.39 19.01
CA THR A 90 6.91 -44.73 18.76
C THR A 90 5.67 -44.79 17.85
N VAL A 91 5.06 -43.67 17.44
CA VAL A 91 3.78 -43.70 16.68
C VAL A 91 3.97 -43.73 15.15
N TYR A 92 5.18 -43.44 14.65
CA TYR A 92 5.41 -43.20 13.21
C TYR A 92 6.65 -43.86 12.60
N ALA A 93 7.34 -44.72 13.33
CA ALA A 93 8.62 -45.33 12.90
C ALA A 93 8.55 -46.19 11.61
N ARG A 94 7.36 -46.51 11.08
CA ARG A 94 7.19 -47.39 9.90
C ARG A 94 6.29 -46.85 8.79
N SER A 95 5.75 -45.62 8.87
CA SER A 95 4.85 -45.07 7.84
C SER A 95 5.47 -43.88 7.10
N ILE A 96 4.94 -43.59 5.89
CA ILE A 96 5.30 -42.45 5.02
C ILE A 96 5.19 -41.09 5.77
N MET A 97 4.51 -41.05 6.91
CA MET A 97 4.45 -39.92 7.84
C MET A 97 5.54 -40.02 8.92
N GLN A 98 6.83 -39.96 8.59
CA GLN A 98 7.84 -39.69 9.63
C GLN A 98 7.72 -38.23 10.12
N PRO A 99 7.32 -37.96 11.38
CA PRO A 99 7.12 -36.60 11.88
C PRO A 99 8.41 -35.77 11.89
N GLY A 100 9.59 -36.41 11.90
CA GLY A 100 10.89 -35.74 11.74
C GLY A 100 11.07 -35.04 10.38
N SER A 101 10.66 -35.67 9.29
CA SER A 101 10.70 -35.08 7.93
C SER A 101 9.61 -34.00 7.76
N ASN A 102 8.43 -34.23 8.34
CA ASN A 102 7.31 -33.29 8.27
C ASN A 102 7.54 -32.04 9.12
N SER A 103 8.24 -32.13 10.25
CA SER A 103 8.56 -30.97 11.10
C SER A 103 9.52 -29.99 10.42
N LEU A 104 10.54 -30.47 9.70
CA LEU A 104 11.42 -29.61 8.90
C LEU A 104 10.67 -28.93 7.75
N PHE A 105 9.84 -29.68 7.01
CA PHE A 105 9.03 -29.13 5.93
C PHE A 105 8.05 -28.06 6.42
N THR A 106 7.34 -28.34 7.52
CA THR A 106 6.38 -27.39 8.09
C THR A 106 7.05 -26.14 8.64
N MET A 107 8.28 -26.25 9.18
CA MET A 107 9.07 -25.08 9.61
C MET A 107 9.59 -24.26 8.44
N LEU A 108 9.99 -24.89 7.32
CA LEU A 108 10.41 -24.17 6.11
C LEU A 108 9.23 -23.40 5.48
N VAL A 109 8.05 -24.03 5.44
CA VAL A 109 6.82 -23.37 4.96
C VAL A 109 6.40 -22.23 5.91
N ALA A 110 6.45 -22.45 7.22
CA ALA A 110 6.15 -21.41 8.21
C ALA A 110 7.13 -20.23 8.12
N LEU A 111 8.42 -20.49 7.95
CA LEU A 111 9.45 -19.46 7.72
C LEU A 111 9.20 -18.73 6.40
N GLY A 112 8.85 -19.44 5.32
CA GLY A 112 8.53 -18.84 4.03
C GLY A 112 7.32 -17.89 4.11
N LEU A 113 6.23 -18.34 4.73
CA LEU A 113 5.02 -17.52 4.94
C LEU A 113 5.30 -16.32 5.84
N LEU A 114 6.17 -16.48 6.85
CA LEU A 114 6.62 -15.40 7.71
C LEU A 114 7.34 -14.30 6.93
N LEU A 115 8.34 -14.69 6.16
CA LEU A 115 9.18 -13.78 5.38
C LEU A 115 8.35 -13.08 4.30
N LEU A 116 7.43 -13.80 3.67
CA LEU A 116 6.48 -13.23 2.72
C LEU A 116 5.56 -12.20 3.39
N TRP A 117 5.03 -12.53 4.57
CA TRP A 117 4.18 -11.59 5.31
C TRP A 117 4.94 -10.33 5.74
N ARG A 118 6.18 -10.48 6.23
CA ARG A 118 7.05 -9.35 6.63
C ARG A 118 7.40 -8.45 5.44
N THR A 119 7.79 -9.03 4.31
CA THR A 119 8.11 -8.26 3.10
C THR A 119 6.90 -7.48 2.58
N VAL A 120 5.70 -8.10 2.60
CA VAL A 120 4.45 -7.43 2.23
C VAL A 120 4.11 -6.28 3.18
N THR A 121 4.28 -6.47 4.49
CA THR A 121 4.00 -5.41 5.47
C THR A 121 4.99 -4.25 5.38
N GLN A 122 6.29 -4.54 5.22
CA GLN A 122 7.32 -3.51 5.01
C GLN A 122 7.07 -2.71 3.73
N ARG A 123 6.75 -3.38 2.60
CA ARG A 123 6.40 -2.69 1.35
C ARG A 123 5.18 -1.78 1.51
N ARG A 124 4.14 -2.23 2.21
CA ARG A 124 2.95 -1.41 2.49
C ARG A 124 3.29 -0.17 3.33
N GLN A 125 4.15 -0.30 4.33
CA GLN A 125 4.59 0.83 5.15
C GLN A 125 5.42 1.82 4.34
N LEU A 126 6.32 1.32 3.48
CA LEU A 126 7.14 2.16 2.61
C LEU A 126 6.29 2.94 1.61
N LEU A 127 5.32 2.28 0.96
CA LEU A 127 4.37 2.95 0.05
C LEU A 127 3.54 4.02 0.77
N ARG A 128 3.08 3.75 2.01
CA ARG A 128 2.37 4.76 2.81
C ARG A 128 3.25 5.97 3.11
N ARG A 129 4.53 5.77 3.44
CA ARG A 129 5.47 6.89 3.66
C ARG A 129 5.66 7.71 2.40
N GLN A 130 5.86 7.05 1.25
CA GLN A 130 6.01 7.74 -0.04
C GLN A 130 4.75 8.54 -0.41
N LEU A 131 3.55 8.00 -0.15
CA LEU A 131 2.30 8.74 -0.36
C LEU A 131 2.22 9.99 0.53
N LEU A 132 2.54 9.86 1.82
CA LEU A 132 2.56 10.99 2.74
C LEU A 132 3.59 12.05 2.33
N GLU A 133 4.79 11.64 1.93
CA GLU A 133 5.83 12.54 1.41
C GLU A 133 5.34 13.29 0.15
N ARG A 134 4.67 12.59 -0.78
CA ARG A 134 4.08 13.19 -1.99
C ARG A 134 2.98 14.18 -1.63
N GLU A 135 2.09 13.84 -0.71
CA GLU A 135 1.04 14.74 -0.23
C GLU A 135 1.62 16.00 0.43
N GLN A 136 2.68 15.85 1.22
CA GLN A 136 3.39 16.98 1.81
C GLN A 136 4.06 17.85 0.74
N GLN A 137 4.72 17.25 -0.25
CA GLN A 137 5.29 17.98 -1.38
C GLN A 137 4.21 18.76 -2.13
N LEU A 138 3.06 18.14 -2.41
CA LEU A 138 1.93 18.81 -3.05
C LEU A 138 1.42 20.00 -2.23
N ARG A 139 1.25 19.84 -0.91
CA ARG A 139 0.85 20.95 -0.03
C ARG A 139 1.88 22.08 0.01
N LEU A 140 3.17 21.76 -0.04
CA LEU A 140 4.24 22.77 -0.12
C LEU A 140 4.19 23.52 -1.45
N LEU A 141 3.91 22.83 -2.57
CA LEU A 141 3.70 23.48 -3.87
C LEU A 141 2.42 24.35 -3.87
N GLU A 142 1.33 23.88 -3.28
CA GLU A 142 0.09 24.67 -3.14
C GLU A 142 0.32 25.92 -2.29
N ALA A 143 1.11 25.83 -1.23
CA ALA A 143 1.46 26.96 -0.37
C ALA A 143 2.32 28.03 -1.07
N GLN A 144 2.99 27.72 -2.19
CA GLN A 144 3.70 28.72 -2.99
C GLN A 144 2.75 29.68 -3.72
N VAL A 145 1.47 29.33 -3.85
CA VAL A 145 0.43 30.27 -4.26
C VAL A 145 0.02 31.07 -3.03
N ASN A 146 0.52 32.29 -2.90
CA ASN A 146 0.15 33.16 -1.79
C ASN A 146 -1.28 33.72 -2.01
N PRO A 147 -2.31 33.26 -1.28
CA PRO A 147 -3.67 33.77 -1.46
C PRO A 147 -3.76 35.27 -1.13
N HIS A 148 -2.92 35.76 -0.22
CA HIS A 148 -2.86 37.18 0.13
C HIS A 148 -2.35 38.04 -1.04
N PHE A 149 -1.41 37.54 -1.84
CA PHE A 149 -0.96 38.24 -3.05
C PHE A 149 -2.10 38.36 -4.08
N LEU A 150 -2.91 37.31 -4.23
CA LEU A 150 -4.08 37.34 -5.09
C LEU A 150 -5.09 38.39 -4.63
N PHE A 151 -5.45 38.37 -3.34
CA PHE A 151 -6.40 39.34 -2.77
C PHE A 151 -5.88 40.77 -2.85
N ASN A 152 -4.59 41.01 -2.59
CA ASN A 152 -3.98 42.33 -2.75
C ASN A 152 -4.05 42.82 -4.19
N THR A 153 -3.75 41.95 -5.15
CA THR A 153 -3.78 42.32 -6.57
C THR A 153 -5.22 42.64 -7.01
N LEU A 154 -6.21 41.84 -6.58
CA LEU A 154 -7.63 42.09 -6.86
C LEU A 154 -8.12 43.41 -6.23
N ASN A 155 -7.72 43.73 -5.01
CA ASN A 155 -8.08 44.98 -4.35
C ASN A 155 -7.49 46.20 -5.05
N SER A 156 -6.23 46.15 -5.49
CA SER A 156 -5.62 47.21 -6.30
C SER A 156 -6.36 47.38 -7.64
N LEU A 157 -6.75 46.27 -8.27
CA LEU A 157 -7.52 46.28 -9.51
C LEU A 157 -8.92 46.87 -9.33
N TYR A 158 -9.57 46.56 -8.22
CA TYR A 158 -10.86 47.15 -7.84
C TYR A 158 -10.75 48.66 -7.66
N ALA A 159 -9.72 49.16 -6.96
CA ALA A 159 -9.48 50.59 -6.80
C ALA A 159 -9.19 51.31 -8.15
N LEU A 160 -8.44 50.66 -9.05
CA LEU A 160 -8.20 51.17 -10.41
C LEU A 160 -9.48 51.20 -11.25
N SER A 161 -10.35 50.21 -11.08
CA SER A 161 -11.65 50.16 -11.77
C SER A 161 -12.60 51.26 -11.31
N LEU A 162 -12.62 51.57 -10.00
CA LEU A 162 -13.41 52.68 -9.43
C LEU A 162 -12.97 54.04 -9.97
N THR A 163 -11.66 54.20 -10.23
CA THR A 163 -11.09 55.44 -10.78
C THR A 163 -11.08 55.49 -12.31
N GLN A 164 -11.68 54.49 -12.97
CA GLN A 164 -11.68 54.34 -14.44
C GLN A 164 -10.28 54.47 -15.05
N SER A 165 -9.27 53.94 -14.36
CA SER A 165 -7.88 54.07 -14.80
C SER A 165 -7.66 53.34 -16.14
N PRO A 166 -6.99 53.97 -17.12
CA PRO A 166 -6.67 53.31 -18.39
C PRO A 166 -5.74 52.11 -18.22
N GLN A 167 -5.08 51.94 -17.06
CA GLN A 167 -4.19 50.82 -16.76
C GLN A 167 -4.91 49.56 -16.26
N THR A 168 -6.20 49.66 -15.92
CA THR A 168 -7.01 48.55 -15.38
C THR A 168 -7.02 47.30 -16.28
N PRO A 169 -7.18 47.40 -17.62
CA PRO A 169 -7.21 46.24 -18.51
C PRO A 169 -5.87 45.48 -18.54
N ASP A 170 -4.75 46.20 -18.54
CA ASP A 170 -3.41 45.62 -18.60
C ASP A 170 -3.07 44.86 -17.31
N MET A 171 -3.45 45.43 -16.16
CA MET A 171 -3.30 44.77 -14.86
C MET A 171 -4.16 43.51 -14.74
N LEU A 172 -5.38 43.52 -15.31
CA LEU A 172 -6.26 42.36 -15.38
C LEU A 172 -5.64 41.23 -16.24
N LEU A 173 -5.08 41.59 -17.39
CA LEU A 173 -4.35 40.67 -18.26
C LEU A 173 -3.12 40.06 -17.58
N ALA A 174 -2.34 40.87 -16.86
CA ALA A 174 -1.17 40.42 -16.11
C ALA A 174 -1.55 39.42 -14.99
N LEU A 175 -2.61 39.71 -14.22
CA LEU A 175 -3.13 38.81 -13.19
C LEU A 175 -3.64 37.49 -13.80
N ALA A 176 -4.39 37.55 -14.91
CA ALA A 176 -4.85 36.36 -15.61
C ALA A 176 -3.70 35.50 -16.14
N GLY A 177 -2.62 36.12 -16.63
CA GLY A 177 -1.40 35.45 -17.05
C GLY A 177 -0.67 34.73 -15.91
N LEU A 178 -0.50 35.42 -14.77
CA LEU A 178 0.09 34.86 -13.55
C LEU A 178 -0.71 33.66 -13.02
N MET A 179 -2.03 33.79 -12.94
CA MET A 179 -2.91 32.70 -12.52
C MET A 179 -2.82 31.50 -13.46
N ARG A 180 -2.79 31.74 -14.78
CA ARG A 180 -2.66 30.66 -15.77
C ARG A 180 -1.35 29.89 -15.66
N TYR A 181 -0.28 30.52 -15.17
CA TYR A 181 1.02 29.86 -14.95
C TYR A 181 1.00 28.91 -13.75
N GLN A 182 0.17 29.21 -12.74
CA GLN A 182 -0.01 28.37 -11.55
C GLN A 182 -0.85 27.11 -11.83
N LEU A 183 -1.62 27.08 -12.94
CA LEU A 183 -2.40 25.90 -13.29
C LEU A 183 -1.53 24.75 -13.85
N PRO A 184 -1.91 23.48 -13.57
CA PRO A 184 -1.25 22.30 -14.14
C PRO A 184 -1.21 22.33 -15.69
N PRO A 185 -0.24 21.64 -16.33
CA PRO A 185 -0.05 21.66 -17.79
C PRO A 185 -1.31 21.34 -18.61
N GLN A 186 -2.22 20.53 -18.04
CA GLN A 186 -3.53 20.19 -18.60
C GLN A 186 -4.38 21.42 -18.90
N TYR A 187 -4.37 22.43 -18.03
CA TYR A 187 -5.19 23.64 -18.14
C TYR A 187 -4.47 24.81 -18.82
N ARG A 188 -3.17 24.70 -19.09
CA ARG A 188 -2.41 25.75 -19.80
C ARG A 188 -2.76 25.85 -21.29
N ARG A 189 -3.33 24.79 -21.88
CA ARG A 189 -3.67 24.77 -23.30
C ARG A 189 -4.73 25.83 -23.61
N PRO A 190 -4.49 26.77 -24.54
CA PRO A 190 -5.55 27.65 -24.99
C PRO A 190 -6.72 26.80 -25.50
N PRO A 191 -7.98 27.25 -25.31
CA PRO A 191 -9.11 26.60 -25.95
C PRO A 191 -8.78 26.45 -27.43
N ARG A 192 -8.80 25.22 -27.95
CA ARG A 192 -8.52 24.98 -29.37
C ARG A 192 -9.48 25.87 -30.15
N PRO A 193 -8.99 26.70 -31.09
CA PRO A 193 -9.89 27.44 -31.96
C PRO A 193 -10.77 26.41 -32.66
N ARG A 194 -12.06 26.38 -32.31
CA ARG A 194 -13.04 25.61 -33.08
C ARG A 194 -13.17 26.34 -34.40
N CYS A 195 -12.57 25.79 -35.45
CA CYS A 195 -12.90 26.20 -36.80
C CYS A 195 -14.39 25.89 -37.01
N CYS A 196 -15.22 26.93 -36.98
CA CYS A 196 -16.61 26.81 -37.40
C CYS A 196 -16.62 26.69 -38.93
N CYS A 197 -16.59 25.46 -39.44
CA CYS A 197 -16.95 25.23 -40.83
C CYS A 197 -18.46 25.40 -40.96
N ALA A 198 -18.90 26.44 -41.69
CA ALA A 198 -20.29 26.56 -42.10
C ALA A 198 -20.63 25.33 -42.96
N THR A 199 -21.67 24.60 -42.58
CA THR A 199 -22.18 23.44 -43.32
C THR A 199 -22.94 23.91 -44.57
N ALA A 200 -22.23 24.32 -45.62
CA ALA A 200 -22.81 24.49 -46.97
C ALA A 200 -21.71 24.47 -48.06
N PRO A 201 -21.86 23.70 -49.15
CA PRO A 201 -20.93 23.74 -50.29
C PRO A 201 -21.29 24.87 -51.29
N PRO A 202 -20.31 25.50 -51.98
CA PRO A 202 -18.90 25.11 -52.09
C PRO A 202 -17.96 25.81 -51.07
N PRO A 203 -16.76 25.26 -50.79
CA PRO A 203 -15.90 25.72 -49.70
C PRO A 203 -14.82 26.68 -50.19
N THR A 204 -14.96 27.98 -49.96
CA THR A 204 -13.88 28.94 -50.34
C THR A 204 -13.55 30.05 -49.35
N ALA A 205 -13.96 29.98 -48.07
CA ALA A 205 -13.44 30.93 -47.08
C ALA A 205 -13.39 30.37 -45.65
N CYS A 206 -12.19 29.96 -45.20
CA CYS A 206 -11.90 29.85 -43.77
C CYS A 206 -11.41 31.21 -43.27
N HIS A 207 -12.24 31.94 -42.53
CA HIS A 207 -11.79 33.14 -41.82
C HIS A 207 -10.99 32.76 -40.57
N SER A 208 -10.00 33.60 -40.24
CA SER A 208 -9.17 33.47 -39.04
C SER A 208 -10.00 33.53 -37.75
N PRO A 209 -9.54 32.88 -36.65
CA PRO A 209 -10.30 32.69 -35.41
C PRO A 209 -10.64 33.98 -34.64
N ILE A 210 -10.20 35.15 -35.12
CA ILE A 210 -10.36 36.45 -34.47
C ILE A 210 -11.78 37.02 -34.69
N PHE A 211 -12.46 36.67 -35.78
CA PHE A 211 -13.68 37.38 -36.22
C PHE A 211 -15.02 36.76 -35.79
N CYS A 212 -15.02 35.62 -35.08
CA CYS A 212 -16.27 34.91 -34.78
C CYS A 212 -17.01 35.41 -33.52
N GLY A 213 -16.65 36.58 -32.99
CA GLY A 213 -17.16 37.12 -31.72
C GLY A 213 -17.71 38.56 -31.76
N SER A 214 -17.92 39.15 -32.95
CA SER A 214 -18.43 40.53 -33.05
C SER A 214 -19.68 40.61 -33.92
N LYS A 215 -20.81 40.10 -33.40
CA LYS A 215 -22.15 40.63 -33.69
C LYS A 215 -23.04 40.44 -32.45
N ARG A 216 -22.85 41.31 -31.44
CA ARG A 216 -24.00 41.78 -30.67
C ARG A 216 -24.52 42.99 -31.42
N THR A 217 -25.62 42.79 -32.14
CA THR A 217 -26.48 43.86 -32.63
C THR A 217 -26.89 44.72 -31.43
N VAL A 218 -26.38 45.95 -31.38
CA VAL A 218 -27.04 47.05 -30.68
C VAL A 218 -28.22 47.41 -31.57
N THR A 219 -29.41 46.94 -31.22
CA THR A 219 -30.65 47.59 -31.64
C THR A 219 -30.88 48.76 -30.70
N THR A 220 -30.96 49.93 -31.34
CA THR A 220 -31.47 51.23 -30.87
C THR A 220 -32.64 51.14 -29.92
#